data_AF-A0A964QPS0-F1
#
_entry.id   AF-A0A964QPS0-F1
#
_cell.length_a   1.000
_cell.length_b   1.000
_cell.length_c   1.000
_cell.angle_alpha   90.00
_cell.angle_beta   90.00
_cell.angle_gamma   90.00
#
_symmetry.space_group_name_H-M   'P 1'
#
loop_
_entity.id
_entity.type
_entity.pdbx_description
1 polymer ?
#
loop_
_entity_poly.entity_id
_entity_poly.type
_entity_poly.pdbx_seq_one_letter_code
_entity_poly.pdbx_strand_id
1 'polypeptide(L)' 'MSGDYEFKHIDDLIRGVGATNSVEVLDLIDAFPASGDPKQFWASPEDAHPDDKANELMAGKINATLRTEQWIK' A
#
# COMPACT_ATOMS: atom_id res chain seq x y z
N MET A 1 -9.11 6.03 -1.05
CA MET A 1 -10.15 5.51 -0.16
C MET A 1 -9.78 5.80 1.30
N SER A 2 -9.20 6.97 1.58
CA SER A 2 -8.40 7.21 2.80
C SER A 2 -9.19 7.60 4.05
N GLY A 3 -10.52 7.72 3.97
CA GLY A 3 -11.38 8.08 5.10
C GLY A 3 -11.92 6.89 5.90
N ASP A 4 -12.42 5.86 5.21
CA ASP A 4 -13.21 4.75 5.79
C ASP A 4 -12.60 3.36 5.51
N TYR A 5 -11.28 3.27 5.34
CA TYR A 5 -10.61 1.97 5.23
C TYR A 5 -10.62 1.27 6.60
N GLU A 6 -11.24 0.09 6.68
CA GLU A 6 -11.52 -0.59 7.96
C GLU A 6 -10.25 -0.90 8.77
N PHE A 7 -9.12 -1.12 8.09
CA PHE A 7 -7.84 -1.44 8.71
C PHE A 7 -6.95 -0.21 8.95
N LYS A 8 -7.43 1.01 8.70
CA LYS A 8 -6.65 2.25 8.90
C LYS A 8 -6.01 2.34 10.29
N HIS A 9 -6.72 1.90 11.32
CA HIS A 9 -6.21 1.90 12.69
C HIS A 9 -5.01 0.95 12.88
N ILE A 10 -4.95 -0.15 12.14
CA ILE A 10 -3.81 -1.08 12.12
C ILE A 10 -2.63 -0.45 11.38
N ASP A 11 -2.87 0.17 10.24
CA ASP A 11 -1.82 0.87 9.48
C ASP A 11 -1.19 2.01 10.31
N ASP A 12 -2.03 2.80 11.00
CA ASP A 12 -1.59 3.86 11.91
C ASP A 12 -0.75 3.29 13.07
N LEU A 13 -1.13 2.13 13.63
CA LEU A 13 -0.37 1.44 14.68
C LEU A 13 1.00 0.98 14.16
N ILE A 14 1.06 0.31 13.00
CA ILE A 14 2.31 -0.19 12.40
C ILE A 14 3.26 0.97 12.13
N ARG A 15 2.76 2.08 11.57
CA ARG A 15 3.56 3.30 11.35
C ARG A 15 4.08 3.89 12.65
N GLY A 16 3.26 3.93 13.70
CA GLY A 16 3.68 4.39 15.03
C GLY A 16 4.80 3.53 15.63
N VAL A 17 4.71 2.21 15.48
CA VAL A 17 5.77 1.27 15.91
C VAL A 17 7.05 1.50 15.10
N GLY A 18 6.95 1.65 13.78
CA GLY A 18 8.10 1.96 12.92
C GLY A 18 8.83 3.23 13.35
N ALA A 19 8.09 4.32 13.52
CA ALA A 19 8.65 5.61 13.97
C ALA A 19 9.33 5.51 15.35
N THR A 20 8.75 4.76 16.28
CA THR A 20 9.32 4.55 17.62
C THR A 20 10.65 3.79 17.59
N ASN A 21 10.82 2.91 16.60
CA ASN A 21 12.00 2.04 16.48
C ASN A 21 12.99 2.50 15.39
N SER A 22 12.81 3.72 14.85
CA SER A 22 13.61 4.23 13.72
C SER A 22 13.61 3.30 12.50
N VAL A 23 12.46 2.65 12.24
CA VAL A 23 12.22 1.81 11.07
C VAL A 23 11.27 2.54 10.13
N GLU A 24 11.70 2.75 8.89
CA GLU A 24 10.87 3.35 7.85
C GLU A 24 9.78 2.36 7.42
N VAL A 25 8.54 2.85 7.35
CA VAL A 25 7.36 2.08 6.96
C VAL A 25 6.73 2.74 5.75
N LEU A 26 6.66 1.99 4.65
CA LEU A 26 5.98 2.41 3.43
C LEU A 26 4.53 1.93 3.43
N ASP A 27 3.60 2.87 3.30
CA ASP A 27 2.18 2.59 3.13
C ASP A 27 1.87 2.39 1.64
N LEU A 28 1.47 1.17 1.26
CA LEU A 28 1.16 0.82 -0.12
C LEU A 28 -0.25 1.25 -0.55
N ILE A 29 -1.12 1.66 0.38
CA ILE A 29 -2.46 2.14 0.03
C ILE A 29 -2.39 3.40 -0.85
N ASP A 30 -1.32 4.18 -0.70
CA ASP A 30 -1.03 5.38 -1.49
C ASP A 30 -0.76 5.07 -2.98
N ALA A 31 -0.51 3.81 -3.34
CA ALA A 31 -0.36 3.39 -4.73
C ALA A 31 -1.70 3.35 -5.48
N PHE A 32 -2.81 3.27 -4.75
CA PHE A 32 -4.14 3.04 -5.30
C PHE A 32 -4.93 4.34 -5.48
N PRO A 33 -5.78 4.43 -6.51
CA PRO A 33 -6.62 5.60 -6.72
C PRO A 33 -7.56 5.83 -5.53
N ALA A 34 -7.74 7.09 -5.15
CA ALA A 34 -8.53 7.45 -3.98
C ALA A 34 -10.04 7.09 -4.11
N SER A 35 -10.53 6.95 -5.34
CA SER A 35 -11.93 6.68 -5.67
C SER A 35 -12.05 5.47 -6.59
N GLY A 36 -12.44 4.32 -6.05
CA GLY A 36 -12.69 3.11 -6.83
C GLY A 36 -13.26 1.98 -5.96
N ASP A 37 -13.99 1.06 -6.59
CA ASP A 37 -14.38 -0.21 -5.97
C ASP A 37 -13.10 -1.05 -5.76
N PRO A 38 -12.75 -1.46 -4.53
CA PRO A 38 -11.54 -2.23 -4.27
C PRO A 38 -11.58 -3.61 -4.95
N LYS A 39 -12.77 -4.14 -5.27
CA LYS A 39 -12.92 -5.44 -5.94
C LYS A 39 -12.33 -5.48 -7.34
N GLN A 40 -12.09 -4.32 -7.96
CA GLN A 40 -11.41 -4.25 -9.26
C GLN A 40 -9.92 -4.63 -9.18
N PHE A 41 -9.38 -4.77 -7.97
CA PHE A 41 -7.98 -5.11 -7.68
C PHE A 41 -7.86 -6.51 -7.05
N TRP A 42 -8.96 -7.27 -7.05
CA TRP A 42 -9.00 -8.63 -6.52
C TRP A 42 -8.78 -9.64 -7.66
N ALA A 43 -8.09 -10.74 -7.37
CA ALA A 43 -7.83 -11.81 -8.32
C ALA A 43 -9.13 -12.41 -8.87
N SER A 44 -10.18 -12.46 -8.04
CA SER A 44 -11.56 -12.71 -8.46
C SER A 44 -12.55 -12.05 -7.48
N PRO A 45 -13.86 -11.95 -7.80
CA PRO A 45 -14.84 -11.32 -6.91
C PRO A 45 -14.95 -11.95 -5.52
N GLU A 46 -14.63 -13.24 -5.38
CA GLU A 46 -14.63 -13.99 -4.12
C GLU A 46 -13.22 -14.15 -3.51
N ASP A 47 -12.18 -13.74 -4.23
CA ASP A 47 -10.79 -13.90 -3.83
C ASP A 47 -10.07 -12.56 -3.68
N ALA A 48 -10.04 -12.05 -2.45
CA ALA A 48 -9.47 -10.73 -2.12
C ALA A 48 -7.93 -10.67 -2.18
N HIS A 49 -7.25 -11.67 -2.76
CA HIS A 49 -5.84 -11.54 -3.14
C HIS A 49 -5.67 -10.49 -4.26
N PRO A 50 -4.55 -9.75 -4.29
CA PRO A 50 -4.30 -8.75 -5.33
C PRO A 50 -4.20 -9.39 -6.71
N ASP A 51 -4.86 -8.79 -7.70
CA ASP A 51 -4.68 -9.13 -9.11
C ASP A 51 -3.35 -8.58 -9.66
N ASP A 52 -3.05 -8.91 -10.92
CA ASP A 52 -1.82 -8.45 -11.59
C ASP A 52 -1.71 -6.92 -11.58
N LYS A 53 -2.83 -6.21 -11.81
CA LYS A 53 -2.88 -4.74 -11.81
C LYS A 53 -2.55 -4.16 -10.42
N ALA A 54 -3.09 -4.74 -9.36
CA ALA A 54 -2.79 -4.35 -7.98
C ALA A 54 -1.30 -4.58 -7.67
N ASN A 55 -0.76 -5.74 -8.07
CA ASN A 55 0.65 -6.06 -7.90
C ASN A 55 1.56 -5.07 -8.65
N GLU A 56 1.21 -4.67 -9.87
CA GLU A 56 1.94 -3.65 -10.64
C GLU A 56 1.94 -2.28 -9.94
N LEU A 57 0.79 -1.84 -9.41
CA LEU A 57 0.69 -0.58 -8.67
C LEU A 57 1.56 -0.59 -7.41
N MET A 58 1.48 -1.66 -6.62
CA MET A 58 2.30 -1.83 -5.41
C MET A 58 3.79 -1.87 -5.74
N ALA A 59 4.19 -2.67 -6.74
CA ALA A 59 5.58 -2.75 -7.19
C ALA A 59 6.10 -1.40 -7.70
N GLY A 60 5.27 -0.65 -8.43
CA GLY A 60 5.58 0.70 -8.90
C GLY A 60 5.87 1.67 -7.76
N LYS A 61 5.02 1.67 -6.71
CA LYS A 61 5.23 2.49 -5.51
C LYS A 61 6.52 2.11 -4.77
N ILE A 62 6.76 0.81 -4.55
CA ILE A 62 7.98 0.32 -3.90
C ILE A 62 9.22 0.77 -4.68
N ASN A 63 9.25 0.51 -5.99
CA ASN A 63 10.38 0.88 -6.84
C ASN A 63 10.62 2.41 -6.87
N ALA A 64 9.55 3.21 -6.92
CA ALA A 64 9.65 4.66 -6.86
C ALA A 64 10.25 5.14 -5.53
N THR A 65 9.75 4.64 -4.39
CA THR A 65 10.27 4.98 -3.06
C THR A 65 11.75 4.62 -2.93
N LEU A 66 12.13 3.38 -3.29
CA LEU A 66 13.51 2.92 -3.20
C LEU A 66 14.48 3.76 -4.06
N ARG A 67 14.02 4.27 -5.21
CA ARG A 67 14.79 5.18 -6.07
C ARG A 67 14.90 6.57 -5.48
N THR A 68 13.80 7.14 -4.99
CA THR A 68 13.77 8.45 -4.33
C THR A 68 14.69 8.50 -3.11
N GLU A 69 14.70 7.41 -2.34
CA GLU A 69 15.55 7.26 -1.16
C GLU A 69 16.95 6.72 -1.48
N GLN A 70 17.27 6.50 -2.77
CA GLN A 70 18.59 6.08 -3.26
C GLN A 70 19.08 4.70 -2.76
N TRP A 71 18.16 3.80 -2.42
CA TRP A 71 18.47 2.40 -2.09
C TRP A 71 18.84 1.59 -3.33
N ILE A 72 18.26 1.95 -4.49
CA ILE A 72 18.51 1.30 -5.79
C ILE A 72 18.72 2.35 -6.88
N LYS A 73 19.43 1.96 -7.95
CA LYS A 73 19.77 2.83 -9.10
C LYS A 73 18.73 2.83 -10.19
#